data_AF-A0AAD6ZNC2-F1
#
_entry.id   AF-A0AAD6ZNC2-F1
#
_cell.length_a   1.000
_cell.length_b   1.000
_cell.length_c   1.000
_cell.angle_alpha   90.00
_cell.angle_beta   90.00
_cell.angle_gamma   90.00
#
_symmetry.space_group_name_H-M   'P 1'
#
loop_
_entity.id
_entity.type
_entity.pdbx_description
1 polymer ?
#
loop_
_entity_poly.entity_id
_entity_poly.type
_entity_poly.pdbx_seq_one_letter_code
_entity_poly.pdbx_strand_id
1 'polypeptide(L)'
;SDIPLKKLMVSSAQLQQLEEMYREYATANDDGRTPVNYLYALSDDDQLAASAIMAQQGLDIDTREQMDNRWSAMVLLLYQLRKCTSISMSIFALLYFSRCGYDHTRRQKKERHTPVPFTSCLAHAEITYAVDSEKILRIRGFFHHNDACKKAEFTRIPPSPVHPSVFVVALSQLRDGATFADVKKKNRVATVGSVPRGPSHSDYFDVDSKTPCII
;
A
#
# COMPACT_ATOMS: atom_id res chain seq x y z
N SER A 1 -1.14 -2.32 -21.11
CA SER A 1 -0.57 -2.19 -19.76
C SER A 1 -1.09 -3.34 -18.92
N ASP A 2 -0.19 -4.15 -18.35
CA ASP A 2 -0.52 -5.38 -17.59
C ASP A 2 -0.77 -5.13 -16.09
N ILE A 3 -0.85 -3.87 -15.64
CA ILE A 3 -1.26 -3.56 -14.27
C ILE A 3 -2.76 -3.83 -14.20
N PRO A 4 -3.27 -4.54 -13.17
CA PRO A 4 -4.69 -4.85 -13.07
C PRO A 4 -5.48 -3.62 -12.62
N LEU A 5 -5.59 -2.60 -13.48
CA LEU A 5 -6.26 -1.33 -13.20
C LEU A 5 -7.73 -1.52 -12.79
N LYS A 6 -8.38 -2.58 -13.30
CA LYS A 6 -9.75 -2.95 -12.91
C LYS A 6 -9.89 -3.36 -11.43
N LYS A 7 -8.78 -3.77 -10.80
CA LYS A 7 -8.71 -4.06 -9.35
C LYS A 7 -8.43 -2.80 -8.53
N LEU A 8 -7.95 -1.72 -9.15
CA LEU A 8 -7.98 -0.39 -8.54
C LEU A 8 -9.44 0.01 -8.45
N MET A 9 -9.93 0.16 -7.23
CA MET A 9 -11.34 0.39 -6.98
C MET A 9 -11.69 1.86 -7.21
N VAL A 10 -11.55 2.29 -8.46
CA VAL A 10 -11.71 3.66 -8.95
C VAL A 10 -13.00 3.79 -9.75
N SER A 11 -13.50 5.02 -9.94
CA SER A 11 -14.65 5.29 -10.81
C SER A 11 -14.35 4.98 -12.29
N SER A 12 -15.38 4.85 -13.11
CA SER A 12 -15.20 4.63 -14.56
C SER A 12 -14.42 5.77 -15.22
N ALA A 13 -14.64 7.02 -14.79
CA ALA A 13 -13.90 8.18 -15.28
C ALA A 13 -12.41 8.13 -14.89
N GLN A 14 -12.11 7.74 -13.64
CA GLN A 14 -10.71 7.55 -13.19
C GLN A 14 -10.03 6.38 -13.93
N LEU A 15 -10.77 5.30 -14.21
CA LEU A 15 -10.23 4.18 -14.98
C LEU A 15 -9.87 4.61 -16.39
N GLN A 16 -10.74 5.37 -17.06
CA GLN A 16 -10.44 5.91 -18.39
C GLN A 16 -9.21 6.83 -18.38
N GLN A 17 -9.08 7.69 -17.36
CA GLN A 17 -7.88 8.52 -17.18
C GLN A 17 -6.61 7.70 -16.99
N LEU A 18 -6.67 6.63 -16.20
CA LEU A 18 -5.55 5.70 -16.01
C LEU A 18 -5.20 4.98 -17.31
N GLU A 19 -6.19 4.48 -18.04
CA GLU A 19 -5.98 3.79 -19.31
C GLU A 19 -5.34 4.70 -20.35
N GLU A 20 -5.73 5.97 -20.41
CA GLU A 20 -5.11 6.96 -21.28
C GLU A 20 -3.67 7.25 -20.86
N MET A 21 -3.44 7.51 -19.57
CA MET A 21 -2.09 7.75 -19.01
C MET A 21 -1.13 6.60 -19.33
N TYR A 22 -1.58 5.35 -19.19
CA TYR A 22 -0.77 4.17 -19.52
C TYR A 22 -0.61 3.93 -21.02
N ARG A 23 -1.49 4.49 -21.86
CA ARG A 23 -1.37 4.45 -23.32
C ARG A 23 -0.34 5.48 -23.80
N GLU A 24 -0.41 6.70 -23.29
CA GLU A 24 0.52 7.79 -23.58
C GLU A 24 1.95 7.48 -23.11
N TYR A 25 2.09 6.82 -21.95
CA TYR A 25 3.38 6.34 -21.44
C TYR A 25 4.18 5.50 -22.43
N ALA A 26 3.50 4.69 -23.27
CA ALA A 26 4.18 3.89 -24.29
C ALA A 26 4.91 4.75 -25.34
N THR A 27 4.68 6.07 -25.36
CA THR A 27 5.14 7.01 -26.38
C THR A 27 5.88 8.24 -25.83
N ALA A 28 5.94 8.44 -24.52
CA ALA A 28 6.40 9.69 -23.90
C ALA A 28 7.79 9.59 -23.21
N ASN A 29 8.53 10.71 -23.20
CA ASN A 29 9.79 10.88 -22.49
C ASN A 29 9.56 11.17 -20.98
N ASP A 30 10.52 10.79 -20.15
CA ASP A 30 10.48 10.82 -18.68
C ASP A 30 10.37 12.24 -18.09
N ASP A 31 9.16 12.68 -17.77
CA ASP A 31 8.88 13.96 -17.09
C ASP A 31 8.52 13.78 -15.59
N GLY A 32 8.68 12.57 -15.05
CA GLY A 32 8.32 12.22 -13.68
C GLY A 32 6.81 12.25 -13.36
N ARG A 33 5.94 12.46 -14.37
CA ARG A 33 4.48 12.34 -14.26
C ARG A 33 3.94 11.14 -15.01
N THR A 34 4.83 10.27 -15.48
CA THR A 34 4.50 9.03 -16.13
C THR A 34 4.50 7.87 -15.14
N PRO A 35 3.72 6.81 -15.42
CA PRO A 35 3.90 5.54 -14.74
C PRO A 35 5.32 5.01 -14.93
N VAL A 36 5.87 4.36 -13.91
CA VAL A 36 7.20 3.76 -13.96
C VAL A 36 7.14 2.25 -13.88
N ASN A 37 8.21 1.58 -14.30
CA ASN A 37 8.36 0.13 -14.24
C ASN A 37 9.83 -0.26 -14.04
N TYR A 38 10.23 -0.46 -12.79
CA TYR A 38 11.56 -0.88 -12.39
C TYR A 38 11.61 -2.39 -12.18
N LEU A 39 12.63 -3.03 -12.74
CA LEU A 39 12.95 -4.44 -12.55
C LEU A 39 14.24 -4.55 -11.74
N TYR A 40 14.27 -5.48 -10.80
CA TYR A 40 15.39 -5.67 -9.89
C TYR A 40 15.86 -7.13 -9.93
N ALA A 41 17.17 -7.32 -9.93
CA ALA A 41 17.80 -8.60 -9.65
C ALA A 41 17.84 -8.88 -8.14
N LEU A 42 18.21 -10.10 -7.78
CA LEU A 42 18.36 -10.52 -6.39
C LEU A 42 19.68 -10.07 -5.74
N SER A 43 20.50 -9.26 -6.43
CA SER A 43 21.75 -8.71 -5.90
C SER A 43 21.47 -7.65 -4.82
N ASP A 44 22.42 -7.46 -3.90
CA ASP A 44 22.22 -6.55 -2.78
C ASP A 44 22.13 -5.08 -3.23
N ASP A 45 22.86 -4.68 -4.27
CA ASP A 45 22.77 -3.33 -4.85
C ASP A 45 21.37 -3.03 -5.40
N ASP A 46 20.76 -3.98 -6.12
CA ASP A 46 19.41 -3.81 -6.67
C ASP A 46 18.36 -3.81 -5.57
N GLN A 47 18.55 -4.61 -4.51
CA GLN A 47 17.64 -4.61 -3.37
C GLN A 47 17.76 -3.33 -2.54
N LEU A 48 18.96 -2.75 -2.43
CA LEU A 48 19.15 -1.45 -1.82
C LEU A 48 18.45 -0.35 -2.64
N ALA A 49 18.59 -0.37 -3.96
CA ALA A 49 17.90 0.57 -4.85
C ALA A 49 16.37 0.42 -4.77
N ALA A 50 15.85 -0.82 -4.75
CA ALA A 50 14.43 -1.10 -4.58
C ALA A 50 13.91 -0.57 -3.23
N SER A 51 14.66 -0.81 -2.16
CA SER A 51 14.33 -0.32 -0.81
C SER A 51 14.33 1.21 -0.74
N ALA A 52 15.28 1.87 -1.41
CA ALA A 52 15.32 3.32 -1.50
C ALA A 52 14.09 3.90 -2.20
N ILE A 53 13.64 3.28 -3.30
CA ILE A 53 12.39 3.67 -3.98
C ILE A 53 11.18 3.45 -3.06
N MET A 54 11.10 2.32 -2.37
CA MET A 54 10.00 2.06 -1.43
C MET A 54 9.93 3.13 -0.33
N ALA A 55 11.08 3.49 0.25
CA ALA A 55 11.17 4.54 1.27
C ALA A 55 10.80 5.92 0.71
N GLN A 56 11.33 6.29 -0.46
CA GLN A 56 11.04 7.56 -1.12
C GLN A 56 9.53 7.75 -1.38
N GLN A 57 8.83 6.65 -1.71
CA GLN A 57 7.39 6.68 -1.99
C GLN A 57 6.52 6.42 -0.74
N GLY A 58 7.11 6.22 0.44
CA GLY A 58 6.40 5.90 1.69
C GLY A 58 5.67 4.54 1.65
N LEU A 59 6.20 3.60 0.88
CA LEU A 59 5.72 2.23 0.73
C LEU A 59 6.48 1.23 1.60
N ASP A 60 7.59 1.66 2.22
CA ASP A 60 8.34 0.88 3.20
C ASP A 60 7.49 0.58 4.45
N ILE A 61 7.93 -0.39 5.24
CA ILE A 61 7.17 -0.91 6.38
C ILE A 61 6.93 0.17 7.44
N ASP A 62 7.94 0.97 7.76
CA ASP A 62 7.89 1.94 8.85
C ASP A 62 6.96 3.10 8.50
N THR A 63 7.11 3.67 7.31
CA THR A 63 6.22 4.73 6.82
C THR A 63 4.79 4.21 6.72
N ARG A 64 4.61 2.91 6.41
CA ARG A 64 3.27 2.35 6.27
C ARG A 64 2.43 2.35 7.52
N GLU A 65 3.08 2.26 8.69
CA GLU A 65 2.40 2.25 9.98
C GLU A 65 2.01 3.64 10.49
N GLN A 66 2.56 4.68 9.88
CA GLN A 66 2.26 6.07 10.20
C GLN A 66 0.80 6.40 9.87
N MET A 67 0.20 7.28 10.67
CA MET A 67 -1.22 7.61 10.52
C MET A 67 -1.50 8.37 9.23
N ASP A 68 -0.57 9.26 8.85
CA ASP A 68 -0.62 10.12 7.68
C ASP A 68 -0.35 9.37 6.37
N ASN A 69 0.16 8.15 6.42
CA ASN A 69 0.33 7.32 5.25
C ASN A 69 -0.97 7.21 4.42
N ARG A 70 -0.85 7.59 3.15
CA ARG A 70 -1.94 7.63 2.18
C ARG A 70 -2.13 6.31 1.45
N TRP A 71 -1.21 5.36 1.57
CA TRP A 71 -1.29 4.07 0.91
C TRP A 71 -2.20 3.08 1.66
N SER A 72 -3.00 2.35 0.88
CA SER A 72 -3.63 1.10 1.27
C SER A 72 -3.13 -0.01 0.37
N ALA A 73 -3.07 -1.24 0.88
CA ALA A 73 -2.60 -2.40 0.15
C ALA A 73 -3.71 -3.44 -0.06
N MET A 74 -3.64 -4.15 -1.17
CA MET A 74 -4.43 -5.33 -1.49
C MET A 74 -3.51 -6.36 -2.14
N VAL A 75 -3.61 -7.63 -1.74
CA VAL A 75 -2.92 -8.72 -2.43
C VAL A 75 -3.59 -8.98 -3.76
N LEU A 76 -2.80 -9.02 -4.83
CA LEU A 76 -3.30 -9.26 -6.17
C LEU A 76 -3.28 -10.73 -6.56
N LEU A 77 -2.20 -11.44 -6.23
CA LEU A 77 -2.00 -12.84 -6.61
C LEU A 77 -0.77 -13.46 -5.93
N LEU A 78 -0.86 -14.78 -5.73
CA LEU A 78 0.22 -15.71 -5.42
C LEU A 78 0.37 -16.65 -6.63
N TYR A 79 1.54 -16.68 -7.26
CA TYR A 79 1.88 -17.62 -8.33
C TYR A 79 3.06 -18.49 -7.91
N GLN A 80 3.01 -19.79 -8.18
CA GLN A 80 4.20 -20.64 -8.20
C GLN A 80 4.75 -20.68 -9.64
N LEU A 81 5.92 -20.09 -9.88
CA LEU A 81 6.63 -20.32 -11.14
C LEU A 81 7.35 -21.66 -11.04
N ARG A 82 6.85 -22.69 -11.73
CA ARG A 82 7.63 -23.90 -11.99
C ARG A 82 8.65 -23.59 -13.09
N LYS A 83 9.94 -23.54 -12.76
CA LYS A 83 10.98 -23.69 -13.78
C LYS A 83 11.11 -25.19 -14.13
N CYS A 84 11.36 -25.50 -15.39
CA CYS A 84 11.71 -26.85 -15.89
C CYS A 84 12.99 -27.44 -15.26
N THR A 85 13.66 -26.71 -14.37
CA THR A 85 14.89 -27.10 -13.67
C THR A 85 14.69 -26.94 -12.17
N SER A 86 14.08 -27.95 -11.53
CA SER A 86 14.12 -28.30 -10.09
C SER A 86 13.84 -27.25 -9.00
N ILE A 87 13.78 -25.96 -9.30
CA ILE A 87 13.63 -24.85 -8.36
C ILE A 87 12.34 -24.11 -8.74
N SER A 88 11.27 -24.38 -8.01
CA SER A 88 10.06 -23.56 -8.06
C SER A 88 10.32 -22.27 -7.31
N MET A 89 10.16 -21.13 -7.96
CA MET A 89 10.19 -19.83 -7.28
C MET A 89 8.76 -19.33 -7.12
N SER A 90 8.34 -19.13 -5.89
CA SER A 90 7.01 -18.57 -5.62
C SER A 90 7.11 -17.04 -5.69
N ILE A 91 6.15 -16.40 -6.34
CA ILE A 91 6.07 -14.94 -6.50
C ILE A 91 4.70 -14.47 -6.00
N PHE A 92 4.69 -13.32 -5.34
CA PHE A 92 3.44 -12.62 -5.02
C PHE A 92 3.48 -11.16 -5.41
N ALA A 93 2.31 -10.59 -5.69
CA ALA A 93 2.16 -9.19 -6.04
C ALA A 93 1.22 -8.47 -5.07
N LEU A 94 1.65 -7.30 -4.59
CA LEU A 94 0.86 -6.37 -3.80
C LEU A 94 0.49 -5.15 -4.64
N LEU A 95 -0.80 -4.79 -4.64
CA LEU A 95 -1.28 -3.53 -5.18
C LEU A 95 -1.48 -2.53 -4.06
N TYR A 96 -0.69 -1.48 -4.08
CA TYR A 96 -0.88 -0.27 -3.32
C TYR A 96 -1.71 0.71 -4.11
N PHE A 97 -2.59 1.41 -3.41
CA PHE A 97 -3.39 2.49 -3.98
C PHE A 97 -3.67 3.54 -2.93
N SER A 98 -3.88 4.76 -3.40
CA SER A 98 -4.17 5.87 -2.51
C SER A 98 -5.55 5.76 -1.85
N ARG A 99 -5.59 5.89 -0.52
CA ARG A 99 -6.81 5.93 0.31
C ARG A 99 -7.75 7.08 -0.06
N CYS A 100 -7.19 8.22 -0.46
CA CYS A 100 -7.94 9.40 -0.88
C CYS A 100 -8.53 9.23 -2.30
N GLY A 101 -7.93 8.35 -3.12
CA GLY A 101 -8.35 8.05 -4.49
C GLY A 101 -9.47 7.02 -4.63
N TYR A 102 -9.80 6.35 -3.53
CA TYR A 102 -10.77 5.27 -3.46
C TYR A 102 -12.23 5.78 -3.40
N ASP A 103 -13.02 5.42 -4.41
CA ASP A 103 -14.46 5.65 -4.42
C ASP A 103 -15.20 4.47 -3.73
N HIS A 104 -15.49 4.68 -2.46
CA HIS A 104 -16.24 3.73 -1.62
C HIS A 104 -17.66 3.42 -2.11
N THR A 105 -18.28 4.30 -2.91
CA THR A 105 -19.65 4.09 -3.40
C THR A 105 -19.74 2.88 -4.34
N ARG A 106 -18.63 2.48 -4.99
CA ARG A 106 -18.56 1.29 -5.84
C ARG A 106 -18.74 -0.04 -5.10
N ARG A 107 -18.54 -0.08 -3.77
CA ARG A 107 -18.85 -1.27 -2.96
C ARG A 107 -20.32 -1.35 -2.53
N GLN A 108 -21.16 -0.43 -3.00
CA GLN A 108 -22.53 -0.26 -2.49
C GLN A 108 -22.56 -0.05 -0.96
N LYS A 109 -21.41 0.33 -0.38
CA LYS A 109 -21.31 0.70 1.03
C LYS A 109 -21.65 2.16 1.15
N LYS A 110 -22.63 2.47 2.00
CA LYS A 110 -23.11 3.83 2.21
C LYS A 110 -22.06 4.75 2.84
N GLU A 111 -21.03 4.20 3.48
CA GLU A 111 -20.06 4.99 4.24
C GLU A 111 -18.60 4.68 3.92
N ARG A 112 -17.81 5.76 3.79
CA ARG A 112 -16.36 5.70 3.68
C ARG A 112 -15.74 5.63 5.06
N HIS A 113 -14.96 4.58 5.32
CA HIS A 113 -14.20 4.42 6.57
C HIS A 113 -12.81 5.07 6.51
N THR A 114 -12.43 5.68 5.38
CA THR A 114 -11.15 6.38 5.25
C THR A 114 -11.20 7.73 5.97
N PRO A 115 -10.21 8.06 6.82
CA PRO A 115 -10.24 9.27 7.65
C PRO A 115 -9.87 10.56 6.91
N VAL A 116 -9.37 10.48 5.66
CA VAL A 116 -9.11 11.64 4.78
C VAL A 116 -10.19 11.74 3.72
N PRO A 117 -10.60 12.90 3.19
CA PRO A 117 -11.64 13.02 2.15
C PRO A 117 -11.28 12.31 0.83
N PHE A 118 -12.28 12.14 -0.05
CA PHE A 118 -12.06 11.65 -1.40
C PHE A 118 -11.53 12.79 -2.28
N THR A 119 -10.46 12.54 -3.05
CA THR A 119 -9.78 13.56 -3.86
C THR A 119 -9.51 13.10 -5.30
N SER A 120 -10.11 11.99 -5.72
CA SER A 120 -9.90 11.39 -7.05
C SER A 120 -8.43 11.07 -7.39
N CYS A 121 -7.56 10.93 -6.39
CA CYS A 121 -6.14 10.62 -6.60
C CYS A 121 -5.94 9.29 -7.34
N LEU A 122 -5.05 9.29 -8.33
CA LEU A 122 -4.76 8.11 -9.16
C LEU A 122 -3.52 7.34 -8.72
N ALA A 123 -2.87 7.74 -7.62
CA ALA A 123 -1.62 7.12 -7.19
C ALA A 123 -1.83 5.64 -6.83
N HIS A 124 -1.03 4.77 -7.44
CA HIS A 124 -1.06 3.32 -7.28
C HIS A 124 0.31 2.72 -7.59
N ALA A 125 0.60 1.56 -6.99
CA ALA A 125 1.83 0.82 -7.22
C ALA A 125 1.58 -0.68 -7.14
N GLU A 126 2.14 -1.45 -8.06
CA GLU A 126 2.25 -2.89 -7.95
C GLU A 126 3.68 -3.27 -7.62
N ILE A 127 3.87 -3.98 -6.52
CA ILE A 127 5.16 -4.50 -6.07
C ILE A 127 5.13 -6.01 -6.17
N THR A 128 6.11 -6.59 -6.85
CA THR A 128 6.26 -8.03 -7.01
C THR A 128 7.44 -8.51 -6.19
N TYR A 129 7.25 -9.57 -5.41
CA TYR A 129 8.25 -10.14 -4.52
C TYR A 129 8.51 -11.61 -4.85
N ALA A 130 9.74 -12.06 -4.63
CA ALA A 130 10.05 -13.48 -4.49
C ALA A 130 9.65 -13.93 -3.07
N VAL A 131 8.74 -14.89 -2.95
CA VAL A 131 8.21 -15.36 -1.66
C VAL A 131 9.33 -15.88 -0.76
N ASP A 132 10.23 -16.70 -1.32
CA ASP A 132 11.21 -17.45 -0.51
C ASP A 132 12.29 -16.56 0.13
N SER A 133 12.56 -15.40 -0.48
CA SER A 133 13.61 -14.46 -0.03
C SER A 133 13.06 -13.11 0.41
N GLU A 134 11.76 -12.88 0.22
CA GLU A 134 11.08 -11.59 0.37
C GLU A 134 11.72 -10.44 -0.44
N LYS A 135 12.59 -10.76 -1.40
CA LYS A 135 13.28 -9.78 -2.25
C LYS A 135 12.32 -9.20 -3.28
N ILE A 136 12.45 -7.90 -3.54
CA ILE A 136 11.66 -7.17 -4.52
C ILE A 136 12.17 -7.49 -5.92
N LEU A 137 11.28 -7.95 -6.79
CA LEU A 137 11.57 -8.27 -8.20
C LEU A 137 11.16 -7.14 -9.15
N ARG A 138 10.09 -6.42 -8.80
CA ARG A 138 9.53 -5.37 -9.64
C ARG A 138 8.77 -4.33 -8.83
N ILE A 139 8.93 -3.07 -9.21
CA ILE A 139 8.16 -1.94 -8.71
C ILE A 139 7.59 -1.21 -9.93
N ARG A 140 6.27 -1.14 -10.06
CA ARG A 140 5.64 -0.39 -11.16
C ARG A 140 4.40 0.35 -10.72
N GLY A 141 4.04 1.43 -11.39
CA GLY A 141 2.83 2.18 -11.06
C GLY A 141 2.96 3.67 -11.29
N PHE A 142 1.98 4.42 -10.81
CA PHE A 142 1.96 5.87 -10.83
C PHE A 142 2.02 6.38 -9.39
N PHE A 143 3.16 6.95 -8.98
CA PHE A 143 3.39 7.34 -7.59
C PHE A 143 2.90 8.75 -7.23
N HIS A 144 2.48 9.54 -8.22
CA HIS A 144 2.21 10.94 -7.99
C HIS A 144 0.84 11.17 -7.33
N HIS A 145 0.87 11.60 -6.07
CA HIS A 145 -0.32 12.12 -5.40
C HIS A 145 -0.68 13.52 -5.91
N ASN A 146 -1.97 13.74 -6.22
CA ASN A 146 -2.46 15.06 -6.59
C ASN A 146 -2.43 16.03 -5.38
N ASP A 147 -2.47 17.33 -5.66
CA ASP A 147 -2.36 18.36 -4.62
C ASP A 147 -3.49 18.29 -3.59
N ALA A 148 -4.70 17.95 -4.03
CA ALA A 148 -5.82 17.76 -3.13
C ALA A 148 -5.55 16.63 -2.12
N CYS A 149 -4.93 15.52 -2.53
CA CYS A 149 -4.55 14.44 -1.62
C CYS A 149 -3.43 14.82 -0.68
N LYS A 150 -2.43 15.58 -1.15
CA LYS A 150 -1.31 16.07 -0.32
C LYS A 150 -1.79 17.04 0.76
N LYS A 151 -2.76 17.88 0.43
CA LYS A 151 -3.36 18.88 1.35
C LYS A 151 -4.54 18.33 2.17
N ALA A 152 -4.95 17.08 1.93
CA ALA A 152 -6.10 16.50 2.60
C ALA A 152 -5.82 16.31 4.10
N GLU A 153 -6.63 16.94 4.94
CA GLU A 153 -6.60 16.76 6.38
C GLU A 153 -7.49 15.59 6.82
N PHE A 154 -7.27 15.09 8.04
CA PHE A 154 -8.15 14.08 8.61
C PHE A 154 -9.50 14.70 8.96
N THR A 155 -10.57 14.21 8.31
CA THR A 155 -11.94 14.66 8.55
C THR A 155 -12.66 13.86 9.63
N ARG A 156 -12.12 12.69 10.01
CA ARG A 156 -12.65 11.86 11.09
C ARG A 156 -11.60 11.66 12.17
N ILE A 157 -11.98 12.05 13.39
CA ILE A 157 -11.34 11.56 14.62
C ILE A 157 -11.56 10.05 14.65
N PRO A 158 -10.53 9.22 14.96
CA PRO A 158 -10.70 7.78 14.99
C PRO A 158 -11.90 7.41 15.88
N PRO A 159 -12.78 6.49 15.42
CA PRO A 159 -14.05 6.18 16.08
C PRO A 159 -13.91 5.46 17.43
N SER A 160 -12.69 5.19 17.88
CA SER A 160 -12.46 4.74 19.25
C SER A 160 -12.39 5.98 20.14
N PRO A 161 -13.39 6.25 21.00
CA PRO A 161 -13.30 7.31 21.98
C PRO A 161 -12.16 6.96 22.93
N VAL A 162 -10.97 7.49 22.62
CA VAL A 162 -9.85 7.46 23.55
C VAL A 162 -10.22 8.40 24.69
N HIS A 163 -10.26 7.85 25.91
CA HIS A 163 -10.56 8.64 27.10
C HIS A 163 -9.62 9.86 27.16
N PRO A 164 -10.08 11.06 27.57
CA PRO A 164 -9.26 12.28 27.59
C PRO A 164 -7.89 12.12 28.26
N SER A 165 -7.79 11.25 29.28
CA SER A 165 -6.51 10.92 29.92
C SER A 165 -5.48 10.28 28.97
N VAL A 166 -5.92 9.54 27.95
CA VAL A 166 -5.04 8.96 26.93
C VAL A 166 -4.42 10.05 26.07
N PHE A 167 -5.15 11.12 25.76
CA PHE A 167 -4.59 12.28 25.05
C PHE A 167 -3.55 13.00 25.91
N VAL A 168 -3.83 13.22 27.19
CA VAL A 168 -2.88 13.87 28.11
C VAL A 168 -1.59 13.05 28.21
N VAL A 169 -1.72 11.72 28.34
CA VAL A 169 -0.58 10.80 28.41
C VAL A 169 0.19 10.75 27.08
N ALA A 170 -0.50 10.74 25.94
CA ALA A 170 0.11 10.77 24.61
C ALA A 170 0.86 12.10 24.35
N LEU A 171 0.26 13.24 24.72
CA LEU A 171 0.87 14.55 24.58
C LEU A 171 2.08 14.73 25.50
N SER A 172 2.04 14.18 26.72
CA SER A 172 3.22 14.13 27.61
C SER A 172 4.35 13.33 26.96
N GLN A 173 4.05 12.14 26.44
CA GLN A 173 5.04 11.30 25.77
C GLN A 173 5.68 12.00 24.56
N LEU A 174 4.88 12.69 23.75
CA LEU A 174 5.41 13.48 22.64
C LEU A 174 6.29 14.65 23.12
N ARG A 175 5.94 15.30 24.23
CA ARG A 175 6.80 16.33 24.86
C ARG A 175 8.11 15.75 25.39
N ASP A 176 8.07 14.52 25.90
CA ASP A 176 9.22 13.80 26.43
C ASP A 176 10.09 13.17 25.33
N GLY A 177 9.79 13.46 24.05
CA GLY A 177 10.57 13.00 22.90
C GLY A 177 10.21 11.60 22.40
N ALA A 178 9.12 11.00 22.89
CA ALA A 178 8.65 9.71 22.37
C ALA A 178 8.17 9.85 20.93
N THR A 179 8.39 8.81 20.12
CA THR A 179 7.85 8.77 18.75
C THR A 179 6.36 8.43 18.76
N PHE A 180 5.65 8.77 17.69
CA PHE A 180 4.25 8.33 17.53
C PHE A 180 4.09 6.79 17.58
N ALA A 181 5.11 6.05 17.13
CA ALA A 181 5.12 4.59 17.21
C ALA A 181 5.12 4.11 18.68
N ASP A 182 5.92 4.75 19.53
CA ASP A 182 5.99 4.45 20.97
C ASP A 182 4.66 4.73 21.66
N VAL A 183 4.06 5.88 21.36
CA VAL A 183 2.75 6.29 21.89
C VAL A 183 1.67 5.29 21.51
N LYS A 184 1.63 4.87 20.24
CA LYS A 184 0.66 3.89 19.73
C LYS A 184 0.86 2.50 20.32
N LYS A 185 2.12 2.06 20.47
CA LYS A 185 2.48 0.79 21.10
C LYS A 185 1.99 0.75 22.55
N LYS A 186 2.21 1.83 23.30
CA LYS A 186 1.78 1.95 24.70
C LYS A 186 0.26 2.07 24.85
N ASN A 187 -0.41 2.83 23.99
CA ASN A 187 -1.87 2.97 24.00
C ASN A 187 -2.60 1.67 23.60
N ARG A 188 -1.98 0.82 22.76
CA ARG A 188 -2.50 -0.51 22.42
C ARG A 188 -2.50 -1.47 23.61
N VAL A 189 -1.50 -1.39 24.48
CA VAL A 189 -1.46 -2.21 25.71
C VAL A 189 -2.57 -1.79 26.68
N ALA A 190 -2.96 -0.51 26.67
CA ALA A 190 -4.03 0.03 27.52
C ALA A 190 -5.46 -0.22 26.98
N THR A 191 -5.62 -0.70 25.74
CA THR A 191 -6.93 -0.93 25.09
C THR A 191 -7.15 -2.42 24.80
N VAL A 192 -7.22 -3.25 25.86
CA VAL A 192 -7.68 -4.64 25.73
C VAL A 192 -9.22 -4.63 25.63
N GLY A 193 -9.71 -4.51 24.39
CA GLY A 193 -11.13 -4.49 24.06
C GLY A 193 -11.33 -4.47 22.54
N SER A 194 -10.99 -5.60 21.90
CA SER A 194 -11.42 -6.04 20.54
C SER A 194 -11.58 -4.98 19.44
N VAL A 195 -10.52 -4.76 18.65
CA VAL A 195 -10.65 -4.40 17.22
C VAL A 195 -9.76 -5.35 16.41
N PRO A 196 -10.28 -6.07 15.40
CA PRO A 196 -9.46 -6.95 14.58
C PRO A 196 -8.32 -6.16 13.93
N ARG A 197 -7.08 -6.63 14.11
CA ARG A 197 -5.94 -6.12 13.35
C ARG A 197 -6.21 -6.39 11.87
N GLY A 198 -6.02 -5.38 11.02
CA GLY A 198 -5.80 -5.66 9.61
C GLY A 198 -4.52 -6.50 9.46
N PRO A 199 -4.43 -7.37 8.45
CA PRO A 199 -3.32 -8.30 8.31
C PRO A 199 -1.98 -7.55 8.31
N SER A 200 -1.10 -7.97 9.21
CA SER A 200 0.30 -7.60 9.27
C SER A 200 1.08 -8.27 8.12
N HIS A 201 2.32 -7.83 7.87
CA HIS A 201 3.17 -8.41 6.82
C HIS A 201 3.27 -9.94 6.96
N SER A 202 3.47 -10.45 8.18
CA SER A 202 3.50 -11.89 8.48
C SER A 202 2.19 -12.61 8.18
N ASP A 203 1.05 -11.93 8.29
CA ASP A 203 -0.27 -12.53 8.06
C ASP A 203 -0.54 -12.79 6.56
N TYR A 204 0.33 -12.28 5.66
CA TYR A 204 0.27 -12.56 4.23
C TYR A 204 1.09 -13.79 3.81
N PHE A 205 1.99 -14.28 4.66
CA PHE A 205 2.84 -15.44 4.36
C PHE A 205 2.25 -16.77 4.86
N ASP A 206 1.15 -16.72 5.63
CA ASP A 206 0.50 -17.88 6.23
C ASP A 206 -0.74 -18.32 5.42
N VAL A 207 -0.54 -18.65 4.13
CA VAL A 207 -1.63 -19.10 3.25
C VAL A 207 -1.48 -20.59 2.95
N ASP A 208 -2.38 -21.36 3.58
CA ASP A 208 -2.49 -22.82 3.52
C ASP A 208 -2.46 -23.35 2.08
N SER A 209 -1.54 -24.27 1.84
CA SER A 209 -1.17 -24.83 0.54
C SER A 209 -2.19 -25.82 0.00
N LYS A 210 -3.35 -25.38 -0.50
CA LYS A 210 -4.29 -26.28 -1.19
C LYS A 210 -4.99 -25.61 -2.38
N THR A 211 -4.32 -25.60 -3.53
CA THR A 211 -5.02 -25.47 -4.83
C THR A 211 -4.36 -26.36 -5.88
N PRO A 212 -5.14 -27.18 -6.62
CA PRO A 212 -4.61 -28.16 -7.56
C PRO A 212 -4.09 -27.53 -8.86
N CYS A 213 -3.10 -28.22 -9.45
CA CYS A 213 -2.48 -27.86 -10.72
C CYS A 213 -3.49 -27.84 -11.88
N ILE A 214 -3.44 -26.82 -12.72
CA ILE A 214 -4.04 -26.85 -14.06
C ILE A 214 -2.88 -26.73 -15.05
N ILE A 215 -2.81 -27.70 -15.97
CA ILE A 215 -1.77 -27.92 -16.99
C ILE A 215 -1.86 -26.86 -18.08
#